data_AF-A0A526MHH9-F1
#
_entry.id   AF-A0A526MHH9-F1
#
_cell.length_a   1.000
_cell.length_b   1.000
_cell.length_c   1.000
_cell.angle_alpha   90.00
_cell.angle_beta   90.00
_cell.angle_gamma   90.00
#
_symmetry.space_group_name_H-M   'P 1'
#
loop_
_entity.id
_entity.type
_entity.pdbx_description
1 polymer ?
#
loop_
_entity_poly.entity_id
_entity_poly.type
_entity_poly.pdbx_seq_one_letter_code
_entity_poly.pdbx_strand_id
1 'polypeptide(L)'
;MMTPDDPFIKDAARAFAKLVADSDIHAGITQTAEGIEEVAGAIVSIMGGDAVFSPGIASRLRQTASDGYRERLQFLKSISDRIGGC
;
A
#
# COMPACT_ATOMS: atom_id res chain seq x y z
N MET A 1 7.84 4.94 24.13
CA MET A 1 7.39 3.62 23.64
C MET A 1 6.51 3.91 22.43
N MET A 2 6.97 3.54 21.23
CA MET A 2 6.19 3.67 20.00
C MET A 2 4.99 2.73 20.12
N THR A 3 3.76 3.24 20.14
CA THR A 3 2.58 2.38 20.12
C THR A 3 2.44 1.80 18.72
N PRO A 4 1.90 0.59 18.53
CA PRO A 4 1.82 0.01 17.19
C PRO A 4 0.78 0.69 16.28
N ASP A 5 0.00 1.64 16.81
CA ASP A 5 -0.83 2.58 16.04
C ASP A 5 -0.10 3.91 15.75
N ASP A 6 1.22 3.96 15.96
CA ASP A 6 2.05 5.12 15.68
C ASP A 6 1.82 5.57 14.22
N PRO A 7 1.44 6.84 14.00
CA PRO A 7 1.29 7.42 12.67
C PRO A 7 2.49 7.12 11.76
N PHE A 8 3.70 7.06 12.32
CA PHE A 8 4.92 6.74 11.59
C PHE A 8 4.86 5.37 10.89
N ILE A 9 4.39 4.32 11.58
CA ILE A 9 4.36 2.96 11.02
C ILE A 9 3.26 2.85 9.96
N LYS A 10 2.12 3.51 10.18
CA LYS A 10 1.03 3.58 9.21
C LYS A 10 1.44 4.33 7.95
N ASP A 11 2.08 5.48 8.11
CA ASP A 11 2.58 6.27 6.99
C ASP A 11 3.67 5.52 6.23
N ALA A 12 4.53 4.78 6.92
CA ALA A 12 5.51 3.90 6.28
C ALA A 12 4.83 2.80 5.44
N ALA A 13 3.85 2.07 5.98
CA ALA A 13 3.12 1.04 5.25
C ALA A 13 2.41 1.62 4.01
N ARG A 14 1.76 2.77 4.17
CA ARG A 14 1.10 3.50 3.07
C ARG A 14 2.12 3.94 2.01
N ALA A 15 3.23 4.55 2.41
CA ALA A 15 4.24 5.05 1.47
C ALA A 15 4.90 3.91 0.70
N PHE A 16 5.20 2.80 1.37
CA PHE A 16 5.79 1.62 0.73
C PHE A 16 4.84 1.02 -0.30
N ALA A 17 3.54 0.96 0.01
CA ALA A 17 2.54 0.51 -0.96
C ALA A 17 2.44 1.40 -2.20
N LYS A 18 2.57 2.73 -2.04
CA LYS A 18 2.62 3.66 -3.18
C LYS A 18 3.83 3.42 -4.09
N LEU A 19 4.99 3.12 -3.49
CA LEU A 19 6.21 2.77 -4.24
C LEU A 19 6.07 1.45 -5.00
N VAL A 20 5.43 0.45 -4.40
CA VAL A 20 5.14 -0.81 -5.09
C VAL A 20 4.17 -0.59 -6.24
N ALA A 21 3.11 0.20 -6.06
CA ALA A 21 2.19 0.55 -7.14
C ALA A 21 2.90 1.26 -8.31
N ASP A 22 3.83 2.19 -8.01
CA ASP A 22 4.66 2.82 -9.04
C ASP A 22 5.54 1.81 -9.79
N SER A 23 6.10 0.84 -9.06
CA SER A 23 6.94 -0.22 -9.64
C SER A 23 6.14 -1.17 -10.52
N ASP A 24 4.96 -1.59 -10.08
CA ASP A 24 4.06 -2.45 -10.86
C ASP A 24 3.63 -1.75 -12.16
N ILE A 25 3.26 -0.46 -12.09
CA ILE A 25 2.90 0.33 -13.26
C ILE A 25 4.09 0.45 -14.22
N HIS A 26 5.29 0.71 -13.71
CA HIS A 26 6.50 0.79 -14.52
C HIS A 26 6.79 -0.55 -15.22
N ALA A 27 6.50 -1.66 -14.55
CA ALA A 27 6.63 -3.01 -15.09
C ALA A 27 5.47 -3.44 -16.01
N GLY A 28 4.43 -2.60 -16.19
CA GLY A 28 3.22 -2.95 -16.95
C GLY A 28 2.33 -3.99 -16.26
N ILE A 29 2.49 -4.15 -14.95
CA ILE A 29 1.71 -5.09 -14.13
C ILE A 29 0.43 -4.38 -13.67
N THR A 30 -0.71 -5.01 -13.95
CA THR A 30 -2.01 -4.59 -13.41
C THR A 30 -2.48 -5.60 -12.39
N GLN A 31 -2.51 -5.19 -11.13
CA GLN A 31 -2.98 -6.02 -10.03
C GLN A 31 -4.51 -6.12 -10.02
N THR A 32 -5.05 -7.29 -9.67
CA THR A 32 -6.46 -7.44 -9.29
C THR A 32 -6.69 -6.90 -7.88
N ALA A 33 -7.95 -6.85 -7.43
CA ALA A 33 -8.25 -6.47 -6.05
C ALA A 33 -7.58 -7.42 -5.04
N GLU A 34 -7.60 -8.73 -5.33
CA GLU A 34 -6.96 -9.77 -4.53
C GLU A 34 -5.43 -9.64 -4.56
N GLY A 35 -4.85 -9.35 -5.74
CA GLY A 35 -3.40 -9.12 -5.86
C GLY A 35 -2.91 -7.94 -5.03
N ILE A 36 -3.70 -6.86 -4.92
CA ILE A 36 -3.39 -5.73 -4.05
C ILE A 36 -3.39 -6.16 -2.57
N GLU A 37 -4.33 -7.01 -2.15
CA GLU A 37 -4.35 -7.54 -0.79
C GLU A 37 -3.15 -8.45 -0.49
N GLU A 38 -2.72 -9.27 -1.45
CA GLU A 38 -1.50 -10.08 -1.33
C GLU A 38 -0.25 -9.21 -1.21
N VAL A 39 -0.13 -8.17 -2.04
CA VAL A 39 0.95 -7.18 -1.97
C VAL A 39 0.96 -6.48 -0.60
N ALA A 40 -0.20 -6.06 -0.11
CA ALA A 40 -0.32 -5.45 1.21
C ALA A 40 0.12 -6.40 2.34
N GLY A 41 -0.24 -7.69 2.23
CA GLY A 41 0.24 -8.74 3.11
C GLY A 41 1.76 -8.87 3.10
N ALA A 42 2.37 -8.91 1.91
CA ALA A 42 3.81 -8.99 1.74
C ALA A 42 4.55 -7.77 2.32
N ILE A 43 4.03 -6.56 2.10
CA ILE A 43 4.56 -5.31 2.67
C ILE A 43 4.61 -5.40 4.19
N VAL A 44 3.50 -5.79 4.82
CA VAL A 44 3.44 -5.90 6.29
C VAL A 44 4.37 -6.99 6.79
N SER A 45 4.50 -8.11 6.08
CA SER A 45 5.45 -9.17 6.42
C SER A 45 6.90 -8.66 6.39
N ILE A 46 7.28 -7.91 5.35
CA ILE A 46 8.62 -7.29 5.20
C ILE A 46 8.91 -6.29 6.33
N MET A 47 7.90 -5.53 6.76
CA MET A 47 8.01 -4.61 7.91
C MET A 47 8.14 -5.35 9.25
N GLY A 48 8.22 -6.68 9.25
CA GLY A 48 8.25 -7.53 10.45
C GLY A 48 6.88 -7.64 11.11
N GLY A 49 5.79 -7.28 10.42
CA GLY A 49 4.52 -7.03 11.07
C GLY A 49 3.89 -8.24 11.76
N ASP A 50 4.03 -9.43 11.18
CA ASP A 50 3.52 -10.67 11.79
C ASP A 50 4.38 -11.16 12.98
N ALA A 51 5.62 -10.69 13.08
CA ALA A 51 6.55 -11.05 14.16
C ALA A 51 6.61 -9.98 15.26
N VAL A 52 6.32 -8.71 14.93
CA VAL A 52 6.52 -7.55 15.80
C VAL A 52 5.20 -6.97 16.29
N PHE A 53 4.11 -7.10 15.52
CA PHE A 53 2.82 -6.52 15.87
C PHE A 53 1.78 -7.58 16.22
N SER A 54 0.79 -7.20 17.02
CA SER A 54 -0.35 -8.10 17.27
C SER A 54 -1.15 -8.32 15.99
N PRO A 55 -1.91 -9.43 15.87
CA PRO A 55 -2.70 -9.72 14.67
C PRO A 55 -3.65 -8.58 14.27
N GLY A 56 -4.24 -7.89 15.26
CA GLY A 56 -5.13 -6.76 15.00
C GLY A 56 -4.41 -5.54 14.43
N ILE A 57 -3.17 -5.29 14.84
CA ILE A 57 -2.34 -4.21 14.29
C ILE A 57 -1.82 -4.58 12.91
N ALA A 58 -1.31 -5.79 12.74
CA ALA A 58 -0.87 -6.29 11.44
C ALA A 58 -2.00 -6.20 10.40
N SER A 59 -3.22 -6.58 10.77
CA SER A 59 -4.41 -6.42 9.92
C SER A 59 -4.69 -4.96 9.54
N ARG A 60 -4.63 -4.02 10.49
CA ARG A 60 -4.78 -2.57 10.19
C ARG A 60 -3.67 -2.04 9.29
N LEU A 61 -2.44 -2.51 9.45
CA LEU A 61 -1.33 -2.13 8.57
C LEU A 61 -1.50 -2.68 7.16
N ARG A 62 -2.05 -3.90 7.01
CA ARG A 62 -2.38 -4.49 5.71
C ARG A 62 -3.45 -3.66 5.02
N GLN A 63 -4.50 -3.27 5.75
CA GLN A 63 -5.51 -2.34 5.23
C GLN A 63 -4.88 -1.01 4.80
N THR A 64 -4.00 -0.44 5.63
CA THR A 64 -3.33 0.83 5.34
C THR A 64 -2.45 0.75 4.08
N ALA A 65 -1.72 -0.35 3.90
CA ALA A 65 -0.93 -0.61 2.70
C ALA A 65 -1.83 -0.78 1.47
N SER A 66 -2.89 -1.57 1.59
CA SER A 66 -3.87 -1.79 0.52
C SER A 66 -4.54 -0.47 0.07
N ASP A 67 -4.94 0.37 1.02
CA ASP A 67 -5.47 1.71 0.76
C ASP A 67 -4.42 2.60 0.08
N GLY A 68 -3.18 2.58 0.57
CA GLY A 68 -2.06 3.34 -0.02
C GLY A 68 -1.80 2.98 -1.49
N TYR A 69 -1.86 1.69 -1.82
CA TYR A 69 -1.75 1.21 -3.19
C TYR A 69 -2.88 1.79 -4.07
N ARG A 70 -4.13 1.67 -3.61
CA ARG A 70 -5.31 2.17 -4.35
C ARG A 70 -5.32 3.69 -4.50
N GLU A 71 -4.92 4.42 -3.45
CA GLU A 71 -4.73 5.87 -3.50
C GLU A 71 -3.78 6.27 -4.63
N ARG A 72 -2.69 5.51 -4.82
CA ARG A 72 -1.73 5.79 -5.90
C ARG A 72 -2.33 5.54 -7.28
N LEU A 73 -3.03 4.44 -7.47
CA LEU A 73 -3.71 4.15 -8.74
C LEU A 73 -4.73 5.24 -9.10
N GLN A 74 -5.54 5.67 -8.13
CA GLN A 74 -6.53 6.74 -8.32
C GLN A 74 -5.87 8.06 -8.68
N PHE A 75 -4.78 8.41 -8.00
CA PHE A 75 -4.01 9.61 -8.31
C PHE A 75 -3.47 9.60 -9.74
N LEU A 76 -2.86 8.49 -10.17
CA LEU A 76 -2.30 8.38 -11.52
C LEU A 76 -3.38 8.38 -12.60
N LYS A 77 -4.52 7.72 -12.35
CA LYS A 77 -5.69 7.83 -13.22
C LYS A 77 -6.16 9.28 -13.33
N SER A 78 -6.24 10.01 -12.22
CA SER A 78 -6.65 11.43 -12.24
C SER A 78 -5.69 12.32 -13.05
N ILE A 79 -4.40 11.99 -13.09
CA ILE A 79 -3.43 12.69 -13.94
C ILE A 79 -3.66 12.34 -15.41
N SER A 80 -3.81 11.05 -15.72
CA SER A 80 -4.06 10.57 -17.08
C SER A 80 -5.31 11.23 -17.68
N ASP A 81 -6.41 11.26 -16.92
CA ASP A 81 -7.68 11.85 -17.36
C ASP A 81 -7.54 13.36 -17.64
N ARG A 82 -6.67 14.06 -16.90
CA ARG A 82 -6.40 15.50 -17.11
C ARG A 82 -5.52 15.80 -18.33
N ILE A 83 -4.65 14.86 -18.72
CA ILE A 83 -3.70 15.04 -19.84
C ILE A 83 -4.29 14.49 -21.15
N GLY A 84 -5.07 13.41 -21.09
CA GLY A 84 -5.67 12.74 -22.26
C GLY A 84 -7.06 13.26 -22.68
N GLY A 85 -7.63 14.23 -21.96
CA GLY A 85 -8.93 14.83 -22.26
C GLY A 85 -8.89 15.94 -23.33
N CYS A 86 -8.28 15.67 -24.49
CA CYS A 86 -8.35 16.52 -25.69
C CYS A 86 -8.84 15.71 -26.89
#